data_AF-A0A954YC92-F1
#
_entry.id   AF-A0A954YC92-F1
#
_cell.length_a   1.000
_cell.length_b   1.000
_cell.length_c   1.000
_cell.angle_alpha   90.00
_cell.angle_beta   90.00
_cell.angle_gamma   90.00
#
_symmetry.space_group_name_H-M   'P 1'
#
loop_
_entity.id
_entity.type
_entity.pdbx_description
1 polymer ?
#
loop_
_entity_poly.entity_id
_entity_poly.type
_entity_poly.pdbx_seq_one_letter_code
_entity_poly.pdbx_strand_id
1 'polypeptide(L)'
;MLIAESNPEALMSTALRLTLIGVVTLVVGTVIVLAIRKRLQRSAPLDDVFTLSDLRAMRARGELDESEYAALREATLGRFAASGEPAEPKPPTPDPDWDR
;
A
#
# COMPACT_ATOMS: atom_id res chain seq x y z
N MET A 1 -46.14 5.79 25.79
CA MET A 1 -45.15 4.71 25.89
C MET A 1 -45.32 3.85 24.64
N LEU A 2 -44.56 4.11 23.58
CA LEU A 2 -44.66 3.40 22.29
C LEU A 2 -43.77 2.16 22.37
N ILE A 3 -44.37 1.03 22.74
CA ILE A 3 -43.74 -0.28 22.58
C ILE A 3 -43.81 -0.56 21.08
N ALA A 4 -42.70 -0.38 20.39
CA ALA A 4 -42.58 -0.77 18.99
C ALA A 4 -42.88 -2.27 18.90
N GLU A 5 -43.98 -2.61 18.25
CA GLU A 5 -44.36 -3.98 17.96
C GLU A 5 -43.34 -4.53 16.96
N SER A 6 -42.26 -5.09 17.50
CA SER A 6 -41.16 -5.62 16.71
C SER A 6 -41.61 -6.93 16.08
N ASN A 7 -42.02 -6.87 14.81
CA ASN A 7 -42.32 -8.04 14.02
C ASN A 7 -41.09 -8.96 14.00
N PRO A 8 -41.14 -10.17 14.58
CA PRO A 8 -39.98 -11.05 14.68
C PRO A 8 -39.44 -11.46 13.31
N GLU A 9 -40.31 -11.50 12.30
CA GLU A 9 -39.92 -11.75 10.90
C GLU A 9 -39.06 -10.62 10.31
N ALA A 10 -39.33 -9.37 10.68
CA ALA A 10 -38.55 -8.22 10.25
C ALA A 10 -37.15 -8.24 10.88
N LEU A 11 -37.05 -8.62 12.16
CA LEU A 11 -35.77 -8.77 12.84
C LEU A 11 -34.94 -9.92 12.23
N MET A 12 -35.57 -11.06 11.97
CA MET A 12 -34.88 -12.24 11.41
C MET A 12 -34.39 -11.98 9.98
N SER A 13 -35.20 -11.35 9.13
CA SER A 13 -34.79 -10.97 7.77
C SER A 13 -33.68 -9.91 7.75
N THR A 14 -33.73 -8.94 8.67
CA THR A 14 -32.69 -7.92 8.80
C THR A 14 -31.37 -8.53 9.28
N ALA A 15 -31.41 -9.40 10.29
CA ALA A 15 -30.24 -10.11 10.79
C ALA A 15 -29.60 -10.97 9.70
N LEU A 16 -30.39 -11.68 8.89
CA LEU A 16 -29.91 -12.49 7.77
C LEU A 16 -29.20 -11.64 6.70
N ARG A 17 -29.72 -10.44 6.39
CA ARG A 17 -29.08 -9.53 5.43
C ARG A 17 -27.75 -9.00 5.95
N LEU A 18 -27.70 -8.63 7.24
CA LEU A 18 -26.49 -8.12 7.86
C LEU A 18 -25.39 -9.19 7.95
N THR A 19 -25.75 -10.42 8.29
CA THR A 19 -24.78 -11.53 8.28
C THR A 19 -24.29 -11.83 6.87
N LEU A 20 -25.16 -11.82 5.86
CA LEU A 20 -24.75 -12.01 4.47
C LEU A 20 -23.76 -10.91 4.02
N ILE A 21 -24.07 -9.64 4.29
CA ILE A 21 -23.18 -8.52 3.96
C ILE A 21 -21.84 -8.67 4.68
N GLY A 22 -21.86 -9.03 5.98
CA GLY A 22 -20.65 -9.26 6.77
C GLY A 22 -19.78 -10.39 6.22
N VAL A 23 -20.38 -11.49 5.77
CA VAL A 23 -19.64 -12.60 5.15
C VAL A 23 -19.04 -12.16 3.82
N VAL A 24 -19.79 -11.44 2.99
CA VAL A 24 -19.30 -10.96 1.69
C VAL A 24 -18.13 -9.99 1.87
N THR A 25 -18.24 -9.03 2.79
CA THR A 25 -17.15 -8.07 3.06
C THR A 25 -15.92 -8.76 3.64
N LEU A 26 -16.09 -9.76 4.50
CA LEU A 26 -14.98 -10.56 5.01
C LEU A 26 -14.25 -11.31 3.88
N VAL A 27 -14.99 -11.98 3.00
CA VAL A 27 -14.41 -12.74 1.89
C VAL A 27 -13.70 -11.82 0.91
N VAL A 28 -14.37 -10.74 0.47
CA VAL A 28 -13.80 -9.76 -0.47
C VAL A 28 -12.57 -9.08 0.14
N GLY A 29 -12.65 -8.63 1.40
CA GLY A 29 -11.52 -8.04 2.12
C GLY A 29 -10.34 -8.99 2.20
N THR A 30 -10.57 -10.27 2.52
CA THR A 30 -9.52 -11.29 2.58
C THR A 30 -8.87 -11.52 1.22
N VAL A 31 -9.66 -11.59 0.15
CA VAL A 31 -9.14 -11.76 -1.22
C VAL A 31 -8.28 -10.56 -1.63
N ILE A 32 -8.70 -9.34 -1.33
CA ILE A 32 -7.94 -8.12 -1.61
C ILE A 32 -6.61 -8.13 -0.85
N VAL A 33 -6.63 -8.43 0.45
CA VAL A 33 -5.41 -8.49 1.27
C VAL A 33 -4.45 -9.56 0.75
N LEU A 34 -4.95 -10.73 0.36
CA LEU A 34 -4.13 -11.79 -0.23
C LEU A 34 -3.57 -11.41 -1.61
N ALA A 35 -4.37 -10.73 -2.44
CA ALA A 35 -3.93 -10.24 -3.74
C ALA A 35 -2.82 -9.18 -3.60
N ILE A 36 -2.98 -8.25 -2.67
CA ILE A 36 -1.96 -7.26 -2.31
C ILE A 36 -0.70 -7.97 -1.81
N ARG A 37 -0.82 -8.87 -0.83
CA ARG A 37 0.32 -9.63 -0.28
C ARG A 37 1.07 -10.41 -1.36
N LYS A 38 0.35 -11.05 -2.28
CA LYS A 38 0.92 -11.78 -3.42
C LYS A 38 1.60 -10.85 -4.43
N ARG A 39 1.08 -9.64 -4.63
CA ARG A 39 1.72 -8.61 -5.48
C ARG A 39 2.99 -8.09 -4.84
N LEU A 40 2.97 -7.75 -3.55
CA LEU A 40 4.15 -7.31 -2.79
C LEU A 40 5.25 -8.38 -2.76
N GLN A 41 4.91 -9.65 -2.60
CA GLN A 41 5.89 -10.74 -2.63
C GLN A 41 6.51 -10.98 -4.01
N ARG A 42 5.83 -10.62 -5.10
CA ARG A 42 6.39 -10.66 -6.46
C ARG A 42 7.23 -9.44 -6.80
N SER A 43 7.12 -8.36 -6.03
CA SER A 43 7.74 -7.06 -6.29
C SER A 43 8.95 -6.77 -5.40
N ALA A 44 9.61 -7.78 -4.81
CA ALA A 44 10.84 -7.52 -4.05
C ALA A 44 11.89 -8.62 -4.26
N PRO A 45 13.09 -8.28 -4.77
CA PRO A 45 14.26 -8.15 -3.91
C PRO A 45 14.13 -6.90 -3.02
N LEU A 46 14.50 -7.03 -1.76
CA LEU A 46 14.36 -6.04 -0.68
C LEU A 46 15.23 -4.77 -0.82
N ASP A 47 15.71 -4.44 -2.03
CA ASP A 47 16.59 -3.30 -2.31
C ASP A 47 15.90 -2.15 -3.06
N ASP A 48 14.61 -2.25 -3.36
CA ASP A 48 13.88 -1.18 -4.05
C ASP A 48 13.54 -0.07 -3.05
N VAL A 49 14.53 0.77 -2.77
CA VAL A 49 14.38 2.02 -2.01
C VAL A 49 13.33 2.83 -2.76
N PHE A 50 12.11 2.86 -2.24
CA PHE A 50 10.99 3.59 -2.83
C PHE A 50 11.41 5.01 -3.21
N THR A 51 11.54 5.28 -4.51
CA THR A 51 12.17 6.50 -5.01
C THR A 51 11.14 7.58 -5.37
N LEU A 52 11.61 8.83 -5.49
CA LEU A 52 10.80 9.90 -6.08
C LEU A 52 10.39 9.61 -7.54
N SER A 53 11.14 8.76 -8.25
CA SER A 53 10.78 8.32 -9.60
C SER A 53 9.52 7.45 -9.59
N ASP A 54 9.40 6.57 -8.60
CA ASP A 54 8.24 5.69 -8.45
C ASP A 54 6.97 6.47 -8.10
N LEU A 55 7.07 7.48 -7.24
CA LEU A 55 5.97 8.39 -6.94
C LEU A 55 5.48 9.14 -8.18
N ARG A 56 6.40 9.60 -9.04
CA ARG A 56 6.04 10.27 -10.29
C ARG A 56 5.36 9.29 -11.26
N ALA A 57 5.84 8.05 -11.34
CA ALA A 57 5.24 7.02 -12.17
C ALA A 57 3.84 6.63 -11.68
N MET A 58 3.61 6.55 -10.36
CA MET A 58 2.29 6.31 -9.76
C MET A 58 1.29 7.42 -10.08
N ARG A 59 1.72 8.69 -9.98
CA ARG A 59 0.91 9.84 -10.40
C ARG A 59 0.57 9.78 -11.89
N ALA A 60 1.54 9.44 -12.74
CA ALA A 60 1.32 9.32 -14.19
C ALA A 60 0.33 8.20 -14.56
N ARG A 61 0.20 7.17 -13.72
CA ARG A 61 -0.80 6.09 -13.88
C ARG A 61 -2.18 6.44 -13.29
N GLY A 62 -2.32 7.59 -12.62
CA GLY A 62 -3.56 7.97 -11.94
C GLY A 62 -3.83 7.17 -10.66
N GLU A 63 -2.80 6.53 -10.08
CA GLU A 63 -2.92 5.76 -8.82
C GLU A 63 -2.84 6.66 -7.58
N LEU A 64 -2.46 7.94 -7.75
CA LEU A 64 -2.35 8.94 -6.69
C LEU A 64 -2.99 10.24 -7.15
N ASP A 65 -3.77 10.86 -6.27
CA ASP A 65 -4.23 12.23 -6.43
C ASP A 65 -3.10 13.25 -6.17
N GLU A 66 -3.27 14.49 -6.61
CA GLU A 66 -2.29 15.58 -6.42
C GLU A 66 -1.96 15.80 -4.94
N SER A 67 -3.00 15.73 -4.10
CA SER A 67 -2.89 15.91 -2.65
C SER A 67 -2.07 14.79 -2.00
N GLU A 68 -2.27 13.55 -2.44
CA GLU A 68 -1.55 12.37 -1.97
C GLU A 68 -0.10 12.36 -2.45
N TYR A 69 0.14 12.78 -3.70
CA TYR A 69 1.49 12.92 -4.26
C TYR A 69 2.33 13.94 -3.48
N ALA A 70 1.75 15.09 -3.13
CA ALA A 70 2.44 16.13 -2.37
C ALA A 70 2.86 15.62 -0.98
N ALA A 71 1.95 14.96 -0.26
CA ALA A 71 2.22 14.40 1.06
C ALA A 71 3.30 13.31 1.04
N LEU A 72 3.24 12.40 0.06
CA LEU A 72 4.22 11.33 -0.09
C LEU A 72 5.60 11.85 -0.52
N ARG A 73 5.64 12.86 -1.40
CA ARG A 73 6.88 13.52 -1.81
C ARG A 73 7.58 14.16 -0.63
N GLU A 74 6.84 14.86 0.22
CA GLU A 74 7.38 15.53 1.41
C GLU A 74 7.91 14.52 2.43
N ALA A 75 7.15 13.45 2.70
CA ALA A 75 7.58 12.37 3.58
C ALA A 75 8.85 11.66 3.07
N THR A 76 8.95 11.46 1.75
CA THR A 76 10.12 10.84 1.11
C THR A 76 11.35 11.74 1.22
N LEU A 77 11.22 13.04 0.91
CA LEU A 77 12.29 14.02 1.07
C LEU A 77 12.73 14.19 2.53
N GLY A 78 11.77 14.21 3.46
CA GLY A 78 12.05 14.28 4.90
C GLY A 78 12.84 13.07 5.39
N ARG A 79 12.58 11.88 4.84
CA ARG A 79 13.34 10.67 5.15
C ARG A 79 14.78 10.78 4.67
N PHE A 80 15.04 11.21 3.43
CA PHE A 80 16.40 11.42 2.91
C PHE A 80 17.16 12.53 3.65
N ALA A 81 16.48 13.60 4.06
CA ALA A 81 17.08 14.67 4.85
C ALA A 81 17.42 14.21 6.28
N ALA A 82 16.57 13.39 6.90
CA ALA A 82 16.79 12.80 8.21
C ALA A 82 17.84 11.67 8.19
N SER A 83 18.00 10.98 7.05
CA SER A 83 19.01 9.93 6.91
C SER A 83 20.42 10.47 7.10
N GLY A 84 20.71 11.72 6.73
CA GLY A 84 22.00 12.39 7.00
C GLY A 84 23.25 11.60 6.60
N GLU A 85 23.10 10.52 5.84
CA GLU A 85 24.16 9.54 5.61
C GLU A 85 25.00 10.13 4.49
N PRO A 86 26.26 10.52 4.78
CA PRO A 86 27.18 10.88 3.71
C PRO A 86 27.24 9.66 2.81
N ALA A 87 26.98 9.83 1.51
CA ALA A 87 27.24 8.77 0.55
C ALA A 87 28.68 8.30 0.77
N GLU A 88 28.84 7.11 1.34
CA GLU A 88 30.15 6.54 1.60
C GLU A 88 30.87 6.50 0.25
N PRO A 89 32.04 7.13 0.11
CA PRO A 89 32.71 7.20 -1.17
C PRO A 89 32.97 5.77 -1.62
N LYS A 90 32.23 5.35 -2.66
CA LYS A 90 32.39 4.05 -3.28
C LYS A 90 33.89 3.87 -3.56
N PRO A 91 34.55 2.85 -2.99
CA PRO A 91 35.96 2.64 -3.25
C PRO A 91 36.17 2.56 -4.76
N PRO A 92 37.24 3.17 -5.32
CA PRO A 92 37.49 3.12 -6.74
C PRO A 92 37.50 1.66 -7.16
N THR A 93 36.59 1.30 -8.06
CA THR A 93 36.60 -0.02 -8.70
C THR A 93 38.01 -0.20 -9.27
N PRO A 94 38.76 -1.26 -8.89
CA PRO A 94 40.04 -1.54 -9.52
C PRO A 94 39.81 -1.63 -11.02
N ASP A 95 40.56 -0.83 -11.78
CA ASP A 95 40.53 -0.87 -13.24
C ASP A 95 40.82 -2.32 -13.65
N PRO A 96 39.92 -3.00 -14.40
CA PRO A 96 40.20 -4.33 -14.88
C PRO A 96 41.49 -4.29 -15.71
N ASP A 97 42.55 -4.90 -15.16
CA ASP A 97 43.82 -5.14 -15.83
C ASP A 97 43.56 -6.03 -17.05
N TRP A 98 43.32 -5.39 -18.20
CA TRP A 98 43.10 -6.06 -19.49
C TRP A 98 44.40 -6.55 -20.14
N ASP A 99 45.57 -6.40 -19.48
CA ASP A 99 46.89 -6.73 -20.04
C ASP A 99 47.43 -8.10 -19.59
N ARG A 100 46.61 -9.16 -19.73
CA ARG A 100 47.09 -10.57 -19.66
C ARG A 100 46.66 -11.41 -20.84
#